data_AF-B9TL19-F1
#
_entry.id   AF-B9TL19-F1
#
_cell.length_a   1.000
_cell.length_b   1.000
_cell.length_c   1.000
_cell.angle_alpha   90.00
_cell.angle_beta   90.00
_cell.angle_gamma   90.00
#
_symmetry.space_group_name_H-M   'P 1'
#
loop_
_entity.id
_entity.type
_entity.pdbx_description
1 polymer ?
#
loop_
_entity_poly.entity_id
_entity_poly.type
_entity_poly.pdbx_seq_one_letter_code
_entity_poly.pdbx_strand_id
1 'polypeptide(L)' 'MRLAERSLREDDVQVATLARTLGYTSESAFSNAFKRVTGRAPKFYRNDTRAMAVAAE' A
#
# COMPACT_ATOMS: atom_id res chain seq x y z
N MET A 1 -2.77 -11.07 -0.80
CA MET A 1 -1.96 -10.17 0.06
C MET A 1 -0.49 -10.12 -0.35
N ARG A 2 0.20 -11.24 -0.64
CA ARG A 2 1.58 -11.21 -1.19
C ARG A 2 1.74 -10.35 -2.45
N LEU A 3 0.76 -10.36 -3.35
CA LEU A 3 0.78 -9.50 -4.54
C LEU A 3 0.75 -8.02 -4.15
N ALA A 4 -0.03 -7.66 -3.13
CA ALA A 4 -0.12 -6.29 -2.64
C ALA A 4 1.18 -5.84 -1.96
N GLU A 5 1.85 -6.74 -1.21
CA GLU A 5 3.18 -6.48 -0.65
C GLU A 5 4.23 -6.23 -1.74
N ARG A 6 4.19 -7.03 -2.82
CA ARG A 6 5.08 -6.85 -3.99
C ARG A 6 4.80 -5.51 -4.67
N SER A 7 3.54 -5.20 -4.98
CA SER A 7 3.16 -3.94 -5.64
C SER A 7 3.50 -2.71 -4.80
N LEU A 8 3.29 -2.75 -3.48
CA LEU A 8 3.67 -1.65 -2.59
C LEU A 8 5.19 -1.46 -2.47
N ARG A 9 5.97 -2.51 -2.75
CA ARG A 9 7.43 -2.47 -2.65
C ARG A 9 8.11 -2.14 -3.98
N GLU A 10 7.54 -2.58 -5.11
CA GLU A 10 8.21 -2.53 -6.42
C GLU A 10 7.59 -1.52 -7.38
N ASP A 11 6.28 -1.27 -7.29
CA ASP A 11 5.53 -0.57 -8.33
C ASP A 11 4.99 0.81 -7.86
N ASP A 12 5.41 1.26 -6.66
CA ASP A 12 4.96 2.49 -5.98
C ASP A 12 3.44 2.73 -6.08
N VAL A 13 2.65 1.64 -6.05
CA VAL A 13 1.22 1.76 -6.32
C VAL A 13 0.54 2.41 -5.12
N GLN A 14 -0.32 3.39 -5.41
CA GLN A 14 -1.15 3.99 -4.37
C GLN A 14 -2.04 2.94 -3.71
N VAL A 15 -2.06 2.95 -2.37
CA VAL A 15 -2.91 2.07 -1.54
C VAL A 15 -4.38 2.12 -1.99
N ALA A 16 -4.89 3.30 -2.39
CA ALA A 16 -6.22 3.47 -2.96
C ALA A 16 -6.45 2.67 -4.24
N THR A 17 -5.52 2.75 -5.18
CA THR A 17 -5.57 2.04 -6.47
C THR A 17 -5.50 0.55 -6.25
N LEU A 18 -4.59 0.10 -5.37
CA LEU A 18 -4.43 -1.31 -5.04
C LEU A 18 -5.66 -1.87 -4.31
N ALA A 19 -6.24 -1.10 -3.39
CA ALA A 19 -7.49 -1.45 -2.72
C ALA A 19 -8.62 -1.66 -3.74
N ARG A 20 -8.82 -0.71 -4.67
CA ARG A 20 -9.81 -0.84 -5.75
C ARG A 20 -9.55 -2.05 -6.65
N THR A 21 -8.29 -2.26 -7.04
CA THR A 21 -7.88 -3.37 -7.91
C THR A 21 -8.16 -4.73 -7.27
N LEU A 22 -8.03 -4.82 -5.94
CA LEU A 22 -8.30 -6.03 -5.16
C LEU A 22 -9.78 -6.17 -4.75
N GLY A 23 -10.66 -5.28 -5.22
CA GLY A 23 -12.10 -5.32 -4.93
C GLY A 23 -12.52 -4.72 -3.59
N TYR A 24 -11.64 -3.98 -2.92
CA TYR A 24 -11.99 -3.25 -1.70
C TYR A 24 -12.66 -1.92 -2.04
N THR A 25 -13.77 -1.65 -1.37
CA THR A 25 -14.55 -0.41 -1.51
C THR A 25 -13.87 0.81 -0.87
N SER A 26 -12.88 0.61 0.00
CA SER A 26 -12.17 1.68 0.70
C SER A 26 -10.76 1.28 1.14
N GLU A 27 -9.85 2.26 1.15
CA GLU A 27 -8.48 2.12 1.66
C GLU A 27 -8.40 1.63 3.11
N SER A 28 -9.37 2.03 3.94
CA SER A 28 -9.45 1.63 5.35
C SER A 28 -9.75 0.14 5.50
N ALA A 29 -10.67 -0.39 4.67
CA ALA A 29 -11.01 -1.82 4.66
C ALA A 29 -9.81 -2.66 4.19
N PHE A 30 -9.14 -2.21 3.14
CA PHE A 30 -7.90 -2.81 2.68
C PHE A 30 -6.80 -2.73 3.73
N SER A 31 -6.58 -1.57 4.36
CA SER A 31 -5.52 -1.38 5.37
C SER A 31 -5.73 -2.28 6.59
N ASN A 32 -6.97 -2.48 7.04
CA ASN A 32 -7.28 -3.39 8.13
C ASN A 32 -6.98 -4.85 7.74
N ALA A 33 -7.41 -5.28 6.55
CA ALA A 33 -7.14 -6.62 6.05
C ALA A 33 -5.64 -6.86 5.83
N PHE A 34 -4.95 -5.88 5.24
CA PHE A 34 -3.52 -5.92 4.97
C PHE A 34 -2.71 -5.96 6.27
N LYS A 35 -3.02 -5.10 7.24
CA LYS A 35 -2.36 -5.09 8.56
C LYS A 35 -2.57 -6.40 9.30
N ARG A 36 -3.75 -7.01 9.20
CA ARG A 36 -4.03 -8.32 9.80
C ARG A 36 -3.18 -9.44 9.19
N VAL A 37 -2.86 -9.36 7.91
CA VAL A 37 -2.10 -10.41 7.19
C VAL A 37 -0.58 -10.16 7.24
N THR A 38 -0.14 -8.92 7.17
CA THR A 38 1.29 -8.53 7.07
C THR A 38 1.87 -7.98 8.38
N GLY A 39 1.01 -7.74 9.39
CA GLY A 39 1.40 -7.16 10.67
C GLY A 39 1.63 -5.64 10.65
N ARG A 40 1.70 -5.00 9.47
CA ARG A 40 1.97 -3.55 9.32
C ARG A 40 0.97 -2.91 8.37
N ALA A 41 0.62 -1.64 8.62
CA ALA A 41 -0.29 -0.94 7.72
C ALA A 41 0.42 -0.55 6.41
N PRO A 42 -0.25 -0.67 5.24
CA PRO A 42 0.34 -0.39 3.93
C PRO A 42 0.77 1.08 3.77
N LYS A 43 0.19 1.98 4.57
CA LYS A 43 0.55 3.41 4.62
C LYS A 43 2.00 3.64 5.08
N PHE A 44 2.57 2.77 5.90
CA PHE A 44 3.98 2.85 6.31
C PHE A 44 4.92 2.45 5.18
N TYR A 45 4.53 1.49 4.33
CA TYR A 45 5.32 1.10 3.17
C TYR A 45 5.38 2.23 2.12
N ARG A 46 4.31 3.02 1.98
CA ARG A 46 4.28 4.15 1.05
C ARG A 46 4.94 5.43 1.57
N ASN A 47 4.89 5.68 2.88
CA ASN A 47 5.47 6.92 3.44
C ASN A 47 6.99 6.97 3.24
N ASP A 48 7.65 5.82 3.22
CA ASP A 48 9.07 5.68 2.91
C ASP A 48 9.36 6.06 1.45
N THR A 49 8.57 5.55 0.50
CA THR A 49 8.73 5.83 -0.94
C THR A 49 8.35 7.26 -1.32
N ARG A 50 7.31 7.84 -0.71
CA ARG A 50 6.93 9.24 -0.96
C ARG A 50 7.95 10.23 -0.39
N ALA A 51 8.61 9.91 0.72
CA ALA A 51 9.72 10.72 1.21
C ALA A 51 10.92 10.67 0.25
N MET A 52 11.16 9.53 -0.41
CA MET A 52 12.20 9.38 -1.44
C MET A 52 11.85 10.08 -2.76
N ALA A 53 10.58 10.03 -3.19
CA ALA A 53 10.12 10.69 -4.42
C ALA A 53 10.10 12.22 -4.30
N VAL A 54 9.73 12.77 -3.13
CA VAL A 54 9.73 14.23 -2.89
C VAL A 54 11.15 14.75 -2.64
N ALA A 55 12.10 13.91 -2.21
CA ALA A 55 13.51 14.28 -2.11
C ALA A 55 14.26 14.23 -3.45
N ALA A 56 13.63 13.65 -4.49
CA ALA A 56 14.17 13.57 -5.85
C ALA A 56 13.61 14.65 -6.80
N GLU A 57 12.74 15.55 -6.29
CA GLU A 57 12.15 16.69 -7.02
C GLU A 57 12.78 18.02 -6.60
#